data_AF-A0A9J7EIS5-F1
#
_entry.id   AF-A0A9J7EIS5-F1
#
_cell.length_a   1.000
_cell.length_b   1.000
_cell.length_c   1.000
_cell.angle_alpha   90.00
_cell.angle_beta   90.00
_cell.angle_gamma   90.00
#
_symmetry.space_group_name_H-M   'P 1'
#
loop_
_entity.id
_entity.type
_entity.pdbx_description
1 polymer ?
#
loop_
_entity_poly.entity_id
_entity_poly.type
_entity_poly.pdbx_seq_one_letter_code
_entity_poly.pdbx_strand_id
1 'polypeptide(L)'
;MSLCLRSKYLRPNLISSLFRYSTSVEAVEQNDQVLVEDEDAMAREAEIERKRNVSRLSEAHWNLVNGRRPYVEPKNWSHLTVKYNRKMYGKYGSASGVNPSLCFPSQKEIQEKMEYEAVAYPFTIKQMMETAAKNRKEQQEKILQRDSDIAAKYAKLDQWKKELLDKIAKKTAEANAAKEKKERLVEEVRRHFGFKLDPRDERFQEMLAKREKEQKKLEKQARKEAKEKVMLAKLQQKNVEISDTKNK
;
A
#
# COMPACT_ATOMS: atom_id res chain seq x y z
N MET A 1 4.88 33.06 37.78
CA MET A 1 3.48 32.97 38.21
C MET A 1 2.93 31.58 37.90
N SER A 2 2.48 30.90 38.97
CA SER A 2 1.58 29.73 39.06
C SER A 2 1.81 28.50 38.17
N LEU A 3 2.59 27.56 38.70
CA LEU A 3 2.41 26.11 38.52
C LEU A 3 1.21 25.66 39.38
N CYS A 4 0.10 25.22 38.76
CA CYS A 4 -1.04 24.65 39.48
C CYS A 4 -1.09 23.13 39.30
N LEU A 5 -0.31 22.42 40.13
CA LEU A 5 -0.48 20.99 40.40
C LEU A 5 -1.72 20.81 41.30
N ARG A 6 -2.84 20.32 40.75
CA ARG A 6 -3.98 19.86 41.56
C ARG A 6 -3.67 18.47 42.14
N SER A 7 -2.98 18.50 43.27
CA SER A 7 -2.91 17.39 44.22
C SER A 7 -4.14 17.39 45.13
N LYS A 8 -4.50 16.19 45.61
CA LYS A 8 -5.48 15.85 46.66
C LYS A 8 -6.92 15.70 46.17
N TYR A 9 -7.37 14.46 46.03
CA TYR A 9 -8.38 13.83 46.90
C TYR A 9 -8.31 12.29 46.75
N LEU A 10 -7.35 11.68 47.44
CA LEU A 10 -7.44 10.28 47.86
C LEU A 10 -8.37 10.26 49.09
N ARG A 11 -9.56 9.67 48.93
CA ARG A 11 -10.34 9.16 50.07
C ARG A 11 -10.56 7.66 49.84
N PRO A 12 -9.84 6.78 50.56
CA PRO A 12 -10.22 5.39 50.64
C PRO A 12 -11.37 5.31 51.65
N ASN A 13 -12.60 5.15 51.18
CA ASN A 13 -13.69 4.68 52.05
C ASN A 13 -13.48 3.18 52.31
N LEU A 14 -12.52 2.88 53.18
CA LEU A 14 -12.41 1.60 53.88
C LEU A 14 -13.35 1.67 55.09
N ILE A 15 -14.65 1.51 54.86
CA ILE A 15 -15.56 1.02 55.90
C ILE A 15 -15.89 -0.41 55.52
N SER A 16 -15.14 -1.28 56.19
CA SER A 16 -15.38 -2.70 56.35
C SER A 16 -16.87 -3.03 56.56
N SER A 17 -17.54 -3.51 55.51
CA SER A 17 -18.74 -4.32 55.72
C SER A 17 -18.29 -5.75 56.03
N LEU A 18 -17.79 -5.94 57.26
CA LEU A 18 -17.75 -7.25 57.89
C LEU A 18 -19.20 -7.66 58.19
N PHE A 19 -19.94 -8.05 57.14
CA PHE A 19 -21.03 -9.00 57.33
C PHE A 19 -20.37 -10.34 57.62
N ARG A 20 -19.93 -10.51 58.87
CA ARG A 20 -19.78 -11.84 59.47
C ARG A 20 -21.18 -12.41 59.49
N TYR A 21 -21.50 -13.29 58.54
CA TYR A 21 -22.55 -14.26 58.76
C TYR A 21 -22.13 -15.08 59.99
N SER A 22 -22.73 -14.77 61.14
CA SER A 22 -22.67 -15.64 62.30
C SER A 22 -23.54 -16.86 61.97
N THR A 23 -22.92 -17.94 61.50
CA THR A 23 -23.56 -19.25 61.57
C THR A 23 -23.43 -19.76 63.00
N SER A 24 -24.24 -19.23 63.91
CA SER A 24 -24.74 -20.07 64.99
C SER A 24 -25.60 -21.12 64.29
N VAL A 25 -25.13 -22.36 64.31
CA VAL A 25 -25.91 -23.52 63.87
C VAL A 25 -27.01 -23.70 64.91
N GLU A 26 -28.07 -22.91 64.78
CA GLU A 26 -29.36 -23.31 65.32
C GLU A 26 -29.69 -24.61 64.61
N ALA A 27 -29.75 -25.69 65.39
CA ALA A 27 -30.20 -26.98 64.91
C ALA A 27 -31.57 -26.74 64.28
N VAL A 28 -31.59 -26.69 62.95
CA VAL A 28 -32.82 -26.78 62.18
C VAL A 28 -33.32 -28.17 62.50
N GLU A 29 -34.27 -28.25 63.43
CA GLU A 29 -35.15 -29.40 63.53
C GLU A 29 -35.67 -29.60 62.12
N GLN A 30 -35.19 -30.67 61.48
CA GLN A 30 -35.78 -31.20 60.28
C GLN A 30 -37.17 -31.66 60.68
N ASN A 31 -38.11 -30.72 60.67
CA ASN A 31 -39.49 -31.05 60.39
C ASN A 31 -39.48 -31.61 58.97
N ASP A 32 -39.31 -32.93 58.87
CA ASP A 32 -39.82 -33.75 57.79
C ASP A 32 -41.36 -33.66 57.78
N GLN A 33 -41.88 -32.44 57.71
CA GLN A 33 -43.18 -32.22 57.11
C GLN A 33 -42.95 -32.49 55.64
N VAL A 34 -43.23 -33.74 55.27
CA VAL A 34 -43.61 -34.10 53.91
C VAL A 34 -44.69 -33.10 53.53
N LEU A 35 -44.30 -32.03 52.84
CA LEU A 35 -45.18 -31.23 52.00
C LEU A 35 -45.67 -32.24 50.97
N VAL A 36 -46.72 -32.98 51.34
CA VAL A 36 -47.63 -33.57 50.39
C VAL A 36 -48.30 -32.36 49.77
N GLU A 37 -47.61 -31.76 48.79
CA GLU A 37 -48.26 -30.87 47.85
C GLU A 37 -49.33 -31.74 47.22
N ASP A 38 -50.58 -31.57 47.67
CA ASP A 38 -51.72 -32.25 47.09
C ASP A 38 -51.66 -31.97 45.59
N GLU A 39 -51.32 -32.98 44.78
CA GLU A 39 -51.27 -32.89 43.32
C GLU A 39 -52.57 -32.26 42.77
N ASP A 40 -53.68 -32.53 43.47
CA ASP A 40 -54.99 -31.95 43.22
C ASP A 40 -55.06 -30.42 43.45
N ALA A 41 -54.31 -29.86 44.39
CA ALA A 41 -54.25 -28.42 44.65
C ALA A 41 -53.42 -27.71 43.56
N MET A 42 -52.26 -28.24 43.18
CA MET A 42 -51.45 -27.70 42.07
C MET A 42 -52.20 -27.75 40.74
N ALA A 43 -52.93 -28.85 40.48
CA ALA A 43 -53.78 -28.98 39.30
C ALA A 43 -54.92 -27.93 39.28
N ARG A 44 -55.56 -27.67 40.43
CA ARG A 44 -56.57 -26.60 40.56
C ARG A 44 -55.98 -25.22 40.30
N GLU A 45 -54.81 -24.93 40.83
CA GLU A 45 -54.13 -23.64 40.63
C GLU A 45 -53.74 -23.42 39.17
N ALA A 46 -53.17 -24.44 38.50
CA ALA A 46 -52.86 -24.39 37.07
C ALA A 46 -54.11 -24.18 36.21
N GLU A 47 -55.23 -24.82 36.55
CA GLU A 47 -56.52 -24.64 35.88
C GLU A 47 -57.06 -23.20 36.06
N ILE A 48 -56.87 -22.60 37.24
CA ILE A 48 -57.23 -21.21 37.50
C ILE A 48 -56.33 -20.26 36.69
N GLU A 49 -55.01 -20.48 36.65
CA GLU A 49 -54.09 -19.69 35.83
C GLU A 49 -54.44 -19.76 34.34
N ARG A 50 -54.81 -20.95 33.84
CA ARG A 50 -55.28 -21.13 32.47
C ARG A 50 -56.52 -20.27 32.18
N LYS A 51 -57.49 -20.21 33.10
CA LYS A 51 -58.69 -19.38 32.98
C LYS A 51 -58.39 -17.88 33.05
N ARG A 52 -57.35 -17.47 33.78
CA ARG A 52 -56.90 -16.06 33.85
C ARG A 52 -56.25 -15.59 32.55
N ASN A 53 -55.76 -16.50 31.71
CA ASN A 53 -55.14 -16.15 30.43
C ASN A 53 -56.18 -15.75 29.37
N VAL A 54 -56.49 -14.45 29.27
CA VAL A 54 -57.44 -13.88 28.29
C VAL A 54 -56.79 -13.57 26.92
N SER A 55 -55.47 -13.76 26.79
CA SER A 55 -54.70 -13.31 25.61
C SER A 55 -55.05 -14.03 24.30
N ARG A 56 -55.76 -15.17 24.37
CA ARG A 56 -56.06 -16.09 23.24
C ARG A 56 -54.81 -16.54 22.47
N LEU A 57 -53.64 -16.34 23.05
CA LEU A 57 -52.36 -16.64 22.46
C LEU A 57 -52.02 -18.11 22.72
N SER A 58 -51.32 -18.75 21.78
CA SER A 58 -50.77 -20.08 22.03
C SER A 58 -49.81 -20.04 23.21
N GLU A 59 -49.81 -21.09 24.03
CA GLU A 59 -48.93 -21.26 25.21
C GLU A 59 -47.48 -20.85 24.94
N ALA A 60 -46.92 -21.24 23.79
CA ALA A 60 -45.54 -20.92 23.43
C ALA A 60 -45.30 -19.41 23.22
N HIS A 61 -46.25 -18.74 22.58
CA HIS A 61 -46.17 -17.30 22.35
C HIS A 61 -46.47 -16.52 23.64
N TRP A 62 -47.37 -17.03 24.49
CA TRP A 62 -47.62 -16.48 25.83
C TRP A 62 -46.36 -16.56 26.70
N ASN A 63 -45.68 -17.71 26.70
CA ASN A 63 -44.39 -17.89 27.38
C ASN A 63 -43.33 -16.91 26.85
N LEU A 64 -43.28 -16.68 25.53
CA LEU A 64 -42.35 -15.72 24.95
C LEU A 64 -42.58 -14.28 25.46
N VAL A 65 -43.84 -13.84 25.56
CA VAL A 65 -44.21 -12.52 26.08
C VAL A 65 -43.82 -12.38 27.55
N ASN A 66 -44.00 -13.44 28.34
CA ASN A 66 -43.67 -13.45 29.78
C ASN A 66 -42.21 -13.79 30.08
N GLY A 67 -41.33 -13.81 29.07
CA GLY A 67 -39.91 -14.11 29.28
C GLY A 67 -39.65 -15.54 29.79
N ARG A 68 -40.56 -16.49 29.52
CA ARG A 68 -40.42 -17.92 29.82
C ARG A 68 -40.03 -18.71 28.56
N ARG A 69 -39.57 -19.95 28.76
CA ARG A 69 -39.18 -20.86 27.67
C ARG A 69 -40.42 -21.20 26.80
N PRO A 70 -40.40 -20.94 25.48
CA PRO A 70 -41.60 -21.11 24.64
C PRO A 70 -42.07 -22.56 24.47
N TYR A 71 -41.14 -23.49 24.28
CA TYR A 71 -41.47 -24.89 24.03
C TYR A 71 -40.81 -25.77 25.06
N VAL A 72 -41.59 -26.59 25.75
CA VAL A 72 -41.06 -27.61 26.68
C VAL A 72 -40.45 -28.76 25.88
N GLU A 73 -41.17 -29.22 24.85
CA GLU A 73 -40.75 -30.27 23.93
C GLU A 73 -40.22 -29.71 22.59
N PRO A 74 -39.20 -30.36 21.99
CA PRO A 74 -38.65 -29.92 20.70
C PRO A 74 -39.64 -30.19 19.55
N LYS A 75 -40.28 -29.14 19.02
CA LYS A 75 -41.15 -29.23 17.84
C LYS A 75 -40.40 -29.42 16.51
N ASN A 76 -39.23 -28.79 16.37
CA ASN A 76 -38.45 -28.79 15.14
C ASN A 76 -37.07 -29.41 15.39
N TRP A 77 -36.46 -29.99 14.36
CA TRP A 77 -35.09 -30.54 14.43
C TRP A 77 -34.07 -29.50 14.94
N SER A 78 -34.27 -28.22 14.62
CA SER A 78 -33.41 -27.14 15.10
C SER A 78 -33.40 -27.02 16.62
N HIS A 79 -34.49 -27.39 17.31
CA HIS A 79 -34.57 -27.35 18.77
C HIS A 79 -33.69 -28.41 19.44
N LEU A 80 -33.33 -29.47 18.71
CA LEU A 80 -32.43 -30.53 19.18
C LEU A 80 -30.96 -30.13 19.06
N THR A 81 -30.65 -29.05 18.31
CA THR A 81 -29.26 -28.63 18.10
C THR A 81 -28.64 -28.03 19.35
N VAL A 82 -27.34 -28.27 19.54
CA VAL A 82 -26.53 -27.64 20.59
C VAL A 82 -26.65 -26.12 20.55
N LYS A 83 -26.68 -25.54 19.35
CA LYS A 83 -26.83 -24.09 19.14
C LYS A 83 -28.13 -23.54 19.73
N TYR A 84 -29.25 -24.24 19.54
CA TYR A 84 -30.54 -23.83 20.09
C TYR A 84 -30.54 -23.92 21.62
N ASN A 85 -30.02 -25.01 22.18
CA ASN A 85 -29.93 -25.20 23.63
C ASN A 85 -29.05 -24.12 24.29
N ARG A 86 -27.89 -23.78 23.68
CA ARG A 86 -27.05 -22.66 24.12
C ARG A 86 -27.80 -21.32 24.08
N LYS A 87 -28.61 -21.08 23.05
CA LYS A 87 -29.44 -19.87 22.92
C LYS A 87 -30.53 -19.81 24.00
N MET A 88 -31.19 -20.93 24.29
CA MET A 88 -32.23 -21.01 25.34
C MET A 88 -31.62 -20.75 26.72
N TYR A 89 -30.47 -21.36 27.02
CA TYR A 89 -29.75 -21.12 28.27
C TYR A 89 -29.28 -19.66 28.37
N GLY A 90 -28.76 -19.08 27.30
CA GLY A 90 -28.36 -17.66 27.29
C GLY A 90 -29.51 -16.67 27.52
N LYS A 91 -30.74 -17.01 27.10
CA LYS A 91 -31.91 -16.13 27.26
C LYS A 91 -32.65 -16.33 28.59
N TYR A 92 -32.78 -17.58 29.05
CA TYR A 92 -33.62 -17.94 30.20
C TYR A 92 -32.83 -18.49 31.40
N GLY A 93 -31.51 -18.66 31.27
CA GLY A 93 -30.64 -19.19 32.32
C GLY A 93 -31.02 -20.61 32.74
N SER A 94 -30.90 -20.90 34.03
CA SER A 94 -31.25 -22.20 34.63
C SER A 94 -32.72 -22.58 34.46
N ALA A 95 -33.63 -21.60 34.33
CA ALA A 95 -35.05 -21.83 34.07
C ALA A 95 -35.31 -22.47 32.69
N SER A 96 -34.31 -22.48 31.79
CA SER A 96 -34.39 -23.21 30.53
C SER A 96 -34.35 -24.74 30.69
N GLY A 97 -33.85 -25.25 31.82
CA GLY A 97 -33.63 -26.68 32.05
C GLY A 97 -32.47 -27.27 31.23
N VAL A 98 -31.67 -26.43 30.54
CA VAL A 98 -30.50 -26.88 29.77
C VAL A 98 -29.30 -27.01 30.70
N ASN A 99 -28.54 -28.10 30.56
CA ASN A 99 -27.29 -28.29 31.31
C ASN A 99 -26.24 -27.22 30.89
N PRO A 100 -25.71 -26.41 31.84
CA PRO A 100 -24.72 -25.37 31.53
C PRO A 100 -23.43 -25.89 30.88
N SER A 101 -23.05 -27.15 31.13
CA SER A 101 -21.84 -27.76 30.55
C SER A 101 -21.88 -27.78 29.02
N LEU A 102 -23.08 -27.82 28.42
CA LEU A 102 -23.27 -27.82 26.98
C LEU A 102 -22.82 -26.49 26.33
N CYS A 103 -22.74 -25.41 27.10
CA CYS A 103 -22.30 -24.09 26.62
C CYS A 103 -20.81 -24.03 26.33
N PHE A 104 -20.01 -24.92 26.92
CA PHE A 104 -18.59 -25.03 26.64
C PHE A 104 -18.34 -25.90 25.40
N PRO A 105 -17.25 -25.63 24.65
CA PRO A 105 -16.87 -26.48 23.54
C PRO A 105 -16.42 -27.86 24.01
N SER A 106 -16.60 -28.86 23.16
CA SER A 106 -16.06 -30.20 23.42
C SER A 106 -14.55 -30.24 23.17
N GLN A 107 -13.87 -31.26 23.71
CA GLN A 107 -12.43 -31.44 23.49
C GLN A 107 -12.05 -31.50 22.00
N LYS A 108 -12.90 -32.12 21.17
CA LYS A 108 -12.72 -32.20 19.72
C LYS A 108 -12.83 -30.81 19.07
N GLU A 109 -13.87 -30.05 19.44
CA GLU A 109 -14.05 -28.67 18.94
C GLU A 109 -12.88 -27.75 19.34
N ILE A 110 -12.27 -27.98 20.51
CA ILE A 110 -11.09 -27.23 20.94
C ILE A 110 -9.89 -27.57 20.05
N GLN A 111 -9.64 -28.85 19.79
CA GLN A 111 -8.54 -29.30 18.93
C GLN A 111 -8.69 -28.76 17.50
N GLU A 112 -9.89 -28.88 16.91
CA GLU A 112 -10.18 -28.33 15.57
C GLU A 112 -9.93 -26.82 15.49
N LYS A 113 -10.31 -26.07 16.54
CA LYS A 113 -10.06 -24.62 16.60
C LYS A 113 -8.57 -24.30 16.73
N MET A 114 -7.83 -25.07 17.52
CA MET A 114 -6.38 -24.89 17.66
C MET A 114 -5.65 -25.16 16.35
N GLU A 115 -6.03 -26.21 15.62
CA GLU A 115 -5.49 -26.51 14.30
C GLU A 115 -5.82 -25.41 13.30
N TYR A 116 -7.07 -24.93 13.28
CA TYR A 116 -7.47 -23.81 12.43
C TYR A 116 -6.66 -22.55 12.74
N GLU A 117 -6.48 -22.20 14.01
CA GLU A 117 -5.70 -21.03 14.42
C GLU A 117 -4.23 -21.16 14.01
N ALA A 118 -3.63 -22.34 14.20
CA ALA A 118 -2.24 -22.60 13.79
C ALA A 118 -2.04 -22.47 12.28
N VAL A 119 -3.01 -22.88 11.46
CA VAL A 119 -2.94 -22.81 9.99
C VAL A 119 -3.28 -21.41 9.47
N ALA A 120 -4.35 -20.80 9.97
CA ALA A 120 -4.81 -19.49 9.51
C ALA A 120 -3.93 -18.34 10.03
N TYR A 121 -3.41 -18.47 11.25
CA TYR A 121 -2.65 -17.43 11.95
C TYR A 121 -1.34 -18.00 12.52
N PRO A 122 -0.38 -18.38 11.66
CA PRO A 122 0.83 -19.09 12.08
C PRO A 122 1.82 -18.22 12.88
N PHE A 123 1.74 -16.89 12.76
CA PHE A 123 2.70 -15.98 13.38
C PHE A 123 2.15 -15.33 14.64
N THR A 124 2.99 -15.24 15.67
CA THR A 124 2.67 -14.48 16.87
C THR A 124 2.73 -12.97 16.58
N ILE A 125 1.97 -12.16 17.33
CA ILE A 125 1.97 -10.69 17.24
C ILE A 125 3.38 -10.11 17.24
N LYS A 126 4.28 -10.62 18.11
CA LYS A 126 5.69 -10.18 18.16
C LYS A 126 6.43 -10.40 16.84
N GLN A 127 6.27 -11.58 16.23
CA GLN A 127 6.89 -11.91 14.94
C GLN A 127 6.34 -11.01 13.83
N MET A 128 5.03 -10.73 13.83
CA MET A 128 4.41 -9.79 12.89
C MET A 128 4.96 -8.36 13.04
N MET A 129 5.22 -7.92 14.27
CA MET A 129 5.83 -6.61 14.53
C MET A 129 7.28 -6.55 14.02
N GLU A 130 8.04 -7.62 14.22
CA GLU A 130 9.42 -7.72 13.73
C GLU A 130 9.50 -7.74 12.20
N THR A 131 8.62 -8.51 11.54
CA THR A 131 8.56 -8.54 10.07
C THR A 131 8.16 -7.18 9.51
N ALA A 132 7.16 -6.52 10.11
CA ALA A 132 6.77 -5.16 9.74
C ALA A 132 7.90 -4.13 9.99
N ALA A 133 8.69 -4.29 11.04
CA ALA A 133 9.85 -3.43 11.29
C ALA A 133 10.97 -3.65 10.26
N LYS A 134 11.25 -4.91 9.87
CA LYS A 134 12.21 -5.24 8.81
C LYS A 134 11.78 -4.67 7.46
N ASN A 135 10.52 -4.87 7.06
CA ASN A 135 9.99 -4.34 5.81
C ASN A 135 10.08 -2.82 5.72
N ARG A 136 9.81 -2.11 6.83
CA ARG A 136 9.97 -0.65 6.90
C ARG A 136 11.42 -0.21 6.71
N LYS A 137 12.38 -0.92 7.31
CA LYS A 137 13.82 -0.64 7.13
C LYS A 137 14.25 -0.86 5.69
N GLU A 138 13.88 -1.97 5.08
CA GLU A 138 14.20 -2.27 3.68
C GLU A 138 13.60 -1.25 2.71
N GLN A 139 12.36 -0.80 2.95
CA GLN A 139 11.75 0.27 2.16
C GLN A 139 12.51 1.59 2.30
N GLN A 140 12.91 1.95 3.53
CA GLN A 140 13.69 3.14 3.78
C GLN A 140 15.05 3.08 3.06
N GLU A 141 15.73 1.94 3.11
CA GLU A 141 17.00 1.74 2.41
C GLU A 141 16.85 1.87 0.89
N LYS A 142 15.77 1.31 0.30
CA LYS A 142 15.47 1.47 -1.13
C LYS A 142 15.23 2.92 -1.52
N ILE A 143 14.52 3.69 -0.68
CA ILE A 143 14.29 5.12 -0.91
C ILE A 143 15.62 5.87 -0.86
N LEU A 144 16.45 5.63 0.17
CA LEU A 144 17.76 6.28 0.30
C LEU A 144 18.68 5.97 -0.88
N GLN A 145 18.73 4.72 -1.34
CA GLN A 145 19.50 4.32 -2.52
C GLN A 145 19.01 5.07 -3.77
N ARG A 146 17.69 5.08 -4.01
CA ARG A 146 17.08 5.81 -5.12
C ARG A 146 17.41 7.30 -5.07
N ASP A 147 17.31 7.92 -3.90
CA ASP A 147 17.58 9.35 -3.72
C ASP A 147 19.06 9.67 -3.97
N SER A 148 19.97 8.79 -3.52
CA SER A 148 21.41 8.93 -3.78
C SER A 148 21.74 8.83 -5.27
N ASP A 149 21.10 7.91 -6.00
CA ASP A 149 21.24 7.76 -7.45
C ASP A 149 20.71 8.96 -8.21
N ILE A 150 19.55 9.49 -7.79
CA ILE A 150 18.95 10.69 -8.37
C ILE A 150 19.86 11.89 -8.14
N ALA A 151 20.38 12.07 -6.93
CA ALA A 151 21.30 13.16 -6.60
C ALA A 151 22.58 13.10 -7.47
N ALA A 152 23.16 11.91 -7.66
CA ALA A 152 24.33 11.71 -8.52
C ALA A 152 24.04 12.03 -10.00
N LYS A 153 22.85 11.68 -10.51
CA LYS A 153 22.43 12.02 -11.88
C LYS A 153 22.13 13.51 -12.02
N TYR A 154 21.52 14.11 -11.01
CA TYR A 154 21.19 15.53 -10.99
C TYR A 154 22.45 16.40 -11.01
N ALA A 155 23.51 16.00 -10.31
CA ALA A 155 24.81 16.68 -10.36
C ALA A 155 25.42 16.70 -11.79
N LYS A 156 25.17 15.67 -12.61
CA LYS A 156 25.66 15.57 -14.00
C LYS A 156 24.72 16.20 -15.04
N LEU A 157 23.52 16.58 -14.63
CA LEU A 157 22.45 17.01 -15.53
C LEU A 157 22.80 18.31 -16.27
N ASP A 158 23.43 19.27 -15.60
CA ASP A 158 23.82 20.53 -16.23
C ASP A 158 24.93 20.35 -17.27
N GLN A 159 25.85 19.42 -17.03
CA GLN A 159 26.84 19.03 -18.02
C GLN A 159 26.17 18.41 -19.26
N TRP A 160 25.25 17.45 -19.07
CA TRP A 160 24.54 16.83 -20.18
C TRP A 160 23.68 17.82 -20.98
N LYS A 161 23.06 18.79 -20.31
CA LYS A 161 22.33 19.88 -20.98
C LYS A 161 23.25 20.69 -21.88
N LYS A 162 24.42 21.10 -21.38
CA LYS A 162 25.41 21.86 -22.17
C LYS A 162 25.88 21.06 -23.38
N GLU A 163 26.27 19.80 -23.17
CA GLU A 163 26.70 18.91 -24.26
C GLU A 163 25.61 18.71 -25.34
N LEU A 164 24.34 18.64 -24.94
CA LEU A 164 23.21 18.53 -25.86
C LEU A 164 23.02 19.83 -26.66
N LEU A 165 23.01 20.98 -25.98
CA LEU A 165 22.89 22.28 -26.63
C LEU A 165 24.03 22.54 -27.61
N ASP A 166 25.26 22.18 -27.26
CA ASP A 166 26.43 22.29 -28.14
C ASP A 166 26.29 21.41 -29.38
N LYS A 167 25.76 20.19 -29.23
CA LYS A 167 25.48 19.29 -30.37
C LYS A 167 24.39 19.86 -31.28
N ILE A 168 23.34 20.45 -30.69
CA ILE A 168 22.27 21.11 -31.46
C ILE A 168 22.85 22.30 -32.21
N ALA A 169 23.59 23.18 -31.53
CA ALA A 169 24.21 24.36 -32.12
C ALA A 169 25.14 24.01 -33.30
N LYS A 170 25.99 22.98 -33.14
CA LYS A 170 26.86 22.48 -34.21
C LYS A 170 26.05 21.98 -35.42
N LYS A 171 25.04 21.14 -35.20
CA LYS A 171 24.18 20.64 -36.29
C LYS A 171 23.41 21.77 -36.98
N THR A 172 22.92 22.74 -36.23
CA THR A 172 22.22 23.90 -36.82
C THR A 172 23.16 24.79 -37.62
N ALA A 173 24.39 25.00 -37.14
CA ALA A 173 25.40 25.77 -37.86
C ALA A 173 25.83 25.07 -39.15
N GLU A 174 26.04 23.75 -39.12
CA GLU A 174 26.36 22.96 -40.32
C GLU A 174 25.21 22.99 -41.34
N ALA A 175 23.96 22.86 -40.89
CA ALA A 175 22.80 22.93 -41.75
C ALA A 175 22.62 24.33 -42.37
N ASN A 176 22.84 25.40 -41.59
CA ASN A 176 22.75 26.78 -42.08
C ASN A 176 23.89 27.09 -43.05
N ALA A 177 25.12 26.68 -42.77
CA ALA A 177 26.25 26.82 -43.69
C ALA A 177 26.02 26.06 -44.99
N ALA A 178 25.41 24.87 -44.95
CA ALA A 178 25.04 24.12 -46.14
C ALA A 178 23.94 24.83 -46.95
N LYS A 179 22.94 25.42 -46.29
CA LYS A 179 21.90 26.24 -46.93
C LYS A 179 22.51 27.48 -47.59
N GLU A 180 23.33 28.23 -46.87
CA GLU A 180 24.00 29.43 -47.40
C GLU A 180 24.89 29.09 -48.59
N LYS A 181 25.67 28.00 -48.53
CA LYS A 181 26.47 27.53 -49.67
C LYS A 181 25.56 27.26 -50.86
N LYS A 182 24.50 26.48 -50.68
CA LYS A 182 23.55 26.17 -51.75
C LYS A 182 22.90 27.42 -52.34
N GLU A 183 22.48 28.36 -51.50
CA GLU A 183 21.89 29.64 -51.93
C GLU A 183 22.88 30.50 -52.71
N ARG A 184 24.16 30.58 -52.28
CA ARG A 184 25.22 31.25 -53.03
C ARG A 184 25.43 30.64 -54.41
N LEU A 185 25.50 29.30 -54.51
CA LEU A 185 25.63 28.62 -55.81
C LEU A 185 24.42 28.89 -56.71
N VAL A 186 23.20 28.81 -56.15
CA VAL A 186 21.96 29.08 -56.89
C VAL A 186 21.92 30.52 -57.39
N GLU A 187 22.32 31.48 -56.57
CA GLU A 187 22.34 32.90 -56.91
C GLU A 187 23.39 33.23 -57.97
N GLU A 188 24.59 32.64 -57.90
CA GLU A 188 25.61 32.77 -58.95
C GLU A 188 25.13 32.22 -60.29
N VAL A 189 24.44 31.07 -60.28
CA VAL A 189 23.84 30.51 -61.50
C VAL A 189 22.72 31.41 -62.02
N ARG A 190 21.85 31.95 -61.15
CA ARG A 190 20.81 32.91 -61.55
C ARG A 190 21.39 34.18 -62.18
N ARG A 191 22.47 34.72 -61.60
CA ARG A 191 23.19 35.90 -62.14
C ARG A 191 23.78 35.63 -63.53
N HIS A 192 24.24 34.41 -63.79
CA HIS A 192 24.77 34.03 -65.10
C HIS A 192 23.69 33.96 -66.18
N PHE A 193 22.46 33.54 -65.83
CA PHE A 193 21.36 33.47 -66.79
C PHE A 193 20.63 34.80 -66.96
N GLY A 194 20.54 35.64 -65.93
CA GLY A 194 19.94 36.98 -66.03
C GLY A 194 18.40 37.02 -66.07
N PHE A 195 17.73 35.86 -65.98
CA PHE A 195 16.28 35.72 -65.86
C PHE A 195 15.89 34.67 -64.80
N LYS A 196 14.64 34.71 -64.31
CA LYS A 196 14.15 33.78 -63.28
C LYS A 196 13.94 32.38 -63.88
N LEU A 197 14.94 31.50 -63.79
CA LEU A 197 14.79 30.06 -64.08
C LEU A 197 14.25 29.30 -62.87
N ASP A 198 13.40 28.32 -63.14
CA ASP A 198 12.94 27.35 -62.15
C ASP A 198 14.04 26.33 -61.81
N PRO A 199 14.28 25.99 -60.52
CA PRO A 199 15.32 25.04 -60.11
C PRO A 199 15.14 23.60 -60.63
N ARG A 200 14.01 23.30 -61.26
CA ARG A 200 13.68 21.98 -61.82
C ARG A 200 14.08 21.82 -63.29
N ASP A 201 14.50 22.90 -63.94
CA ASP A 201 14.91 22.91 -65.35
C ASP A 201 16.26 22.19 -65.57
N GLU A 202 16.36 21.40 -66.64
CA GLU A 202 17.53 20.58 -66.99
C GLU A 202 18.78 21.46 -67.22
N ARG A 203 18.59 22.61 -67.88
CA ARG A 203 19.69 23.57 -68.15
C ARG A 203 20.27 24.18 -66.87
N PHE A 204 19.41 24.38 -65.87
CA PHE A 204 19.81 24.88 -64.56
C PHE A 204 20.63 23.83 -63.79
N GLN A 205 20.19 22.56 -63.84
CA GLN A 205 20.88 21.45 -63.19
C GLN A 205 22.26 21.17 -63.81
N GLU A 206 22.39 21.23 -65.13
CA GLU A 206 23.67 21.03 -65.80
C GLU A 206 24.70 22.10 -65.43
N MET A 207 24.28 23.37 -65.36
CA MET A 207 25.17 24.48 -65.00
C MET A 207 25.52 24.47 -63.51
N LEU A 208 24.57 24.11 -62.64
CA LEU A 208 24.84 23.90 -61.22
C LEU A 208 25.85 22.76 -61.01
N ALA A 209 25.71 21.64 -61.74
CA ALA A 209 26.65 20.53 -61.68
C ALA A 209 28.06 20.88 -62.21
N LYS A 210 28.18 21.75 -63.23
CA LYS A 210 29.48 22.24 -63.71
C LYS A 210 30.18 23.10 -62.64
N ARG A 211 29.45 24.03 -62.02
CA ARG A 211 29.98 24.91 -60.96
C ARG A 211 30.31 24.17 -59.67
N GLU A 212 29.50 23.18 -59.28
CA GLU A 212 29.83 22.29 -58.16
C GLU A 212 31.12 21.49 -58.41
N LYS A 213 31.34 21.00 -59.64
CA LYS A 213 32.58 20.29 -60.01
C LYS A 213 33.81 21.22 -59.95
N GLU A 214 33.68 22.48 -60.34
CA GLU A 214 34.75 23.47 -60.27
C GLU A 214 35.08 23.85 -58.83
N GLN A 215 34.08 24.19 -58.01
CA GLN A 215 34.27 24.50 -56.60
C GLN A 215 34.86 23.30 -55.84
N LYS A 216 34.40 22.07 -56.12
CA LYS A 216 34.95 20.85 -55.53
C LYS A 216 36.41 20.58 -55.93
N LYS A 217 36.84 21.01 -57.13
CA LYS A 217 38.25 20.92 -57.54
C LYS A 217 39.10 21.95 -56.79
N LEU A 218 38.61 23.18 -56.65
CA LEU A 218 39.28 24.25 -55.89
C LEU A 218 39.39 23.90 -54.40
N GLU A 219 38.32 23.40 -53.78
CA GLU A 219 38.34 22.94 -52.38
C GLU A 219 39.33 21.79 -52.17
N LYS A 220 39.46 20.87 -53.13
CA LYS A 220 40.45 19.79 -53.08
C LYS A 220 41.89 20.31 -53.18
N GLN A 221 42.14 21.29 -54.03
CA GLN A 221 43.46 21.93 -54.17
C GLN A 221 43.82 22.71 -52.90
N ALA A 222 42.91 23.56 -52.41
CA ALA A 222 43.08 24.28 -51.15
C ALA A 222 43.29 23.33 -49.95
N ARG A 223 42.61 22.18 -49.91
CA ARG A 223 42.82 21.15 -48.87
C ARG A 223 44.20 20.48 -48.98
N LYS A 224 44.74 20.31 -50.19
CA LYS A 224 46.11 19.79 -50.38
C LYS A 224 47.14 20.82 -49.90
N GLU A 225 47.00 22.08 -50.30
CA GLU A 225 47.88 23.17 -49.88
C GLU A 225 47.83 23.43 -48.37
N ALA A 226 46.66 23.35 -47.74
CA ALA A 226 46.53 23.48 -46.29
C ALA A 226 47.22 22.33 -45.55
N LYS A 227 47.12 21.09 -46.07
CA LYS A 227 47.85 19.95 -45.52
C LYS A 227 49.37 20.12 -45.67
N GLU A 228 49.82 20.59 -46.82
CA GLU A 228 51.24 20.87 -47.08
C GLU A 228 51.78 21.96 -46.14
N LYS A 229 51.03 23.04 -45.92
CA LYS A 229 51.38 24.10 -44.96
C LYS A 229 51.43 23.60 -43.51
N VAL A 230 50.48 22.78 -43.08
CA VAL A 230 50.50 22.16 -41.74
C VAL A 230 51.69 21.18 -41.58
N MET A 231 52.04 20.45 -42.64
CA MET A 231 53.21 19.57 -42.64
C MET A 231 54.52 20.37 -42.60
N LEU A 232 54.63 21.48 -43.35
CA LEU A 232 55.77 22.39 -43.27
C LEU A 232 55.91 23.02 -41.87
N ALA A 233 54.81 23.47 -41.27
CA ALA A 233 54.82 24.03 -39.92
C ALA A 233 55.28 23.00 -38.87
N LYS A 234 54.83 21.74 -38.99
CA LYS A 234 55.31 20.63 -38.14
C LYS A 234 56.80 20.30 -38.37
N LEU A 235 57.29 20.39 -39.60
CA LEU A 235 58.72 20.19 -39.91
C LEU A 235 59.58 21.34 -39.39
N GLN A 236 59.10 22.59 -39.46
CA GLN A 236 59.78 23.75 -38.90
C GLN A 236 59.83 23.70 -37.38
N GLN A 237 58.73 23.33 -36.70
CA GLN A 237 58.71 23.13 -35.25
C GLN A 237 59.72 22.05 -34.82
N LYS A 238 59.75 20.91 -35.53
CA LYS A 238 60.76 19.86 -35.29
C LYS A 238 62.19 20.33 -35.54
N ASN A 239 62.45 21.14 -36.56
CA ASN A 239 63.79 21.68 -36.80
C ASN A 239 64.24 22.67 -35.72
N VAL A 240 63.32 23.48 -35.17
CA VAL A 240 63.60 24.38 -34.03
C VAL A 240 63.89 23.57 -32.76
N GLU A 241 63.11 22.52 -32.48
CA GLU A 241 63.37 21.60 -31.37
C GLU A 241 64.74 20.88 -31.51
N ILE A 242 65.17 20.57 -32.74
CA ILE A 242 66.48 19.95 -33.03
C ILE A 242 67.64 20.96 -32.93
N SER A 243 67.43 22.24 -33.23
CA SER A 243 68.46 23.28 -33.04
C SER A 243 68.63 23.69 -31.58
N ASP A 244 67.55 23.73 -30.81
CA ASP A 244 67.59 24.07 -29.38
C ASP A 244 68.22 22.95 -28.54
N THR A 245 68.18 21.70 -29.02
CA THR A 245 68.86 20.56 -28.39
C THR A 245 70.34 20.43 -28.76
N LYS A 246 70.83 21.15 -29.77
CA LYS A 246 72.27 21.19 -30.16
C LYS A 246 73.06 22.34 -29.54
N ASN A 247 72.39 23.37 -29.03
CA ASN A 247 72.99 24.55 -28.38
C ASN A 247 73.01 24.44 -26.84
N LYS A 248 72.90 23.22 -26.31
CA LYS A 248 72.97 22.88 -24.89
C LYS A 248 73.95 21.74 -24.69
#